data_AF-A0A2R7M2R2-F1
#
_entry.id   AF-A0A2R7M2R2-F1
#
_cell.length_a   1.000
_cell.length_b   1.000
_cell.length_c   1.000
_cell.angle_alpha   90.00
_cell.angle_beta   90.00
_cell.angle_gamma   90.00
#
_symmetry.space_group_name_H-M   'P 1'
#
loop_
_entity.id
_entity.type
_entity.pdbx_description
1 polymer ?
#
loop_
_entity_poly.entity_id
_entity_poly.type
_entity_poly.pdbx_seq_one_letter_code
_entity_poly.pdbx_strand_id
1 'polypeptide(L)'
;MKKMIKVPTSLISGPAQQNALMLDGCSVIEQCIHSMEVKGTMYLEQHLLLIVLDGSVTLSYGRQEYIVRKNEMILLKKATAVKYDKIGNPDNDNIYDSLMFSIKDDLLKSFLASAEIKVPKIEGEIKLVFIQ
;
A
#
# COMPACT_ATOMS: atom_id res chain seq x y z
N MET A 1 -10.62 -10.80 17.32
CA MET A 1 -9.29 -10.21 16.99
C MET A 1 -9.35 -9.70 15.57
N LYS A 2 -9.05 -8.41 15.29
CA LYS A 2 -8.91 -7.94 13.91
C LYS A 2 -7.70 -8.63 13.29
N LYS A 3 -7.92 -9.38 12.21
CA LYS A 3 -6.90 -10.22 11.55
C LYS A 3 -5.83 -9.30 10.95
N MET A 4 -4.59 -9.45 11.42
CA MET A 4 -3.45 -8.81 10.77
C MET A 4 -3.11 -9.60 9.51
N ILE A 5 -3.01 -8.93 8.38
CA ILE A 5 -2.59 -9.53 7.11
C ILE A 5 -1.15 -9.12 6.80
N LYS A 6 -0.36 -10.00 6.17
CA LYS A 6 0.97 -9.66 5.68
C LYS A 6 0.89 -9.35 4.19
N VAL A 7 1.51 -8.26 3.74
CA VAL A 7 1.46 -7.86 2.32
C VAL A 7 2.87 -7.89 1.73
N PRO A 8 3.09 -8.59 0.60
CA PRO A 8 2.06 -9.24 -0.25
C PRO A 8 1.61 -10.65 0.16
N THR A 9 2.30 -11.34 1.07
CA THR A 9 2.15 -12.80 1.28
C THR A 9 0.71 -13.28 1.48
N SER A 10 -0.07 -12.63 2.36
CA SER A 10 -1.45 -13.02 2.68
C SER A 10 -2.47 -12.67 1.60
N LEU A 11 -2.14 -11.72 0.71
CA LEU A 11 -3.00 -11.36 -0.41
C LEU A 11 -2.87 -12.42 -1.51
N ILE A 12 -1.65 -12.79 -1.87
CA ILE A 12 -1.36 -13.82 -2.89
C ILE A 12 -1.95 -15.20 -2.50
N SER A 13 -1.96 -15.56 -1.21
CA SER A 13 -2.41 -16.87 -0.74
C SER A 13 -3.91 -16.94 -0.39
N GLY A 14 -4.69 -15.90 -0.66
CA GLY A 14 -6.08 -15.77 -0.20
C GLY A 14 -7.13 -16.43 -1.11
N PRO A 15 -8.33 -16.76 -0.60
CA PRO A 15 -9.42 -17.36 -1.38
C PRO A 15 -10.24 -16.37 -2.21
N ALA A 16 -9.96 -15.06 -2.13
CA ALA A 16 -10.66 -14.04 -2.91
C ALA A 16 -10.12 -14.02 -4.36
N GLN A 17 -10.99 -13.78 -5.35
CA GLN A 17 -10.57 -13.51 -6.73
C GLN A 17 -9.63 -12.30 -6.72
N GLN A 18 -8.34 -12.56 -6.89
CA GLN A 18 -7.31 -11.54 -7.01
C GLN A 18 -6.52 -11.85 -8.27
N ASN A 19 -6.48 -10.89 -9.19
CA ASN A 19 -5.55 -10.96 -10.31
C ASN A 19 -4.20 -10.47 -9.78
N ALA A 20 -3.28 -11.42 -9.59
CA ALA A 20 -1.89 -11.11 -9.30
C ALA A 20 -1.10 -11.14 -10.61
N LEU A 21 -0.62 -9.99 -11.07
CA LEU A 21 0.27 -9.89 -12.22
C LEU A 21 1.72 -9.81 -11.73
N MET A 22 2.57 -10.64 -12.30
CA MET A 22 4.01 -10.57 -12.09
C MET A 22 4.64 -9.72 -13.20
N LEU A 23 5.17 -8.54 -12.86
CA LEU A 23 5.88 -7.66 -13.80
C LEU A 23 7.35 -7.56 -13.37
N ASP A 24 8.27 -8.17 -14.11
CA ASP A 24 9.71 -8.12 -13.84
C ASP A 24 10.08 -8.42 -12.37
N GLY A 25 9.39 -9.40 -11.77
CA GLY A 25 9.57 -9.79 -10.38
C GLY A 25 8.76 -8.98 -9.36
N CYS A 26 7.99 -7.97 -9.78
CA CYS A 26 7.02 -7.23 -8.96
C CYS A 26 5.70 -7.98 -8.88
N SER A 27 5.03 -7.91 -7.73
CA SER A 27 3.64 -8.40 -7.61
C SER A 27 2.70 -7.21 -7.64
N VAL A 28 1.89 -7.15 -8.69
CA VAL A 28 0.74 -6.25 -8.77
C VAL A 28 -0.47 -7.06 -8.35
N ILE A 29 -1.17 -6.58 -7.34
CA ILE A 29 -2.34 -7.25 -6.78
C ILE A 29 -3.53 -6.33 -7.01
N GLU A 30 -4.47 -6.80 -7.80
CA GLU A 30 -5.79 -6.19 -7.91
C GLU A 30 -6.68 -6.71 -6.77
N GLN A 31 -7.26 -5.78 -6.01
CA GLN A 31 -8.17 -6.10 -4.93
C GLN A 31 -9.48 -5.31 -5.07
N CYS A 32 -10.51 -6.02 -5.54
CA CYS A 32 -11.89 -5.55 -5.56
C CYS A 32 -12.63 -6.09 -4.32
N ILE A 33 -13.33 -5.20 -3.61
CA ILE A 33 -14.18 -5.55 -2.47
C ILE A 33 -15.60 -5.11 -2.78
N HIS A 34 -16.46 -6.10 -3.03
CA HIS A 34 -17.89 -5.89 -3.29
C HIS A 34 -18.65 -5.93 -1.96
N SER A 35 -19.02 -4.75 -1.46
CA SER A 35 -19.71 -4.50 -0.18
C SER A 35 -18.92 -4.80 1.11
N MET A 36 -19.28 -4.05 2.17
CA MET A 36 -18.72 -3.95 3.52
C MET A 36 -17.56 -2.98 3.73
N GLU A 37 -17.71 -2.15 4.78
CA GLU A 37 -16.64 -1.40 5.43
C GLU A 37 -15.62 -2.40 6.00
N VAL A 38 -14.41 -2.44 5.43
CA VAL A 38 -13.38 -3.39 5.87
C VAL A 38 -12.34 -2.67 6.68
N LYS A 39 -12.32 -2.99 7.99
CA LYS A 39 -11.31 -2.50 8.92
C LYS A 39 -10.31 -3.60 9.27
N GLY A 40 -9.03 -3.27 9.22
CA GLY A 40 -8.01 -4.24 9.58
C GLY A 40 -6.66 -3.61 9.83
N THR A 41 -5.65 -4.47 9.82
CA THR A 41 -4.25 -4.04 9.93
C THR A 41 -3.44 -4.85 8.95
N MET A 42 -2.63 -4.18 8.16
CA MET A 42 -1.67 -4.81 7.27
C MET A 42 -0.26 -4.58 7.81
N TYR A 43 0.54 -5.64 7.84
CA TYR A 43 1.98 -5.56 8.01
C TYR A 43 2.64 -5.62 6.63
N LEU A 44 3.41 -4.59 6.30
CA LEU A 44 4.04 -4.46 5.00
C LEU A 44 5.41 -5.14 5.01
N GLU A 45 5.53 -6.31 4.37
CA GLU A 45 6.81 -7.00 4.18
C GLU A 45 7.65 -6.32 3.09
N GLN A 46 6.98 -5.68 2.14
CA GLN A 46 7.57 -4.91 1.03
C GLN A 46 6.99 -3.49 1.01
N HIS A 47 7.64 -2.59 0.27
CA HIS A 47 7.06 -1.27 0.03
C HIS A 47 5.78 -1.44 -0.78
N LEU A 48 4.76 -0.65 -0.48
CA LEU A 48 3.45 -0.79 -1.11
C LEU A 48 3.02 0.54 -1.71
N LEU A 49 2.85 0.58 -3.03
CA LEU A 49 2.12 1.66 -3.69
C LEU A 49 0.65 1.22 -3.82
N LEU A 50 -0.25 1.95 -3.16
CA LEU A 50 -1.68 1.74 -3.20
C LEU A 50 -2.32 2.81 -4.07
N ILE A 51 -3.17 2.41 -5.00
CA ILE A 51 -3.97 3.29 -5.85
C ILE A 51 -5.44 2.95 -5.62
N VAL A 52 -6.26 3.93 -5.27
CA VAL A 52 -7.72 3.72 -5.13
C VAL A 52 -8.38 3.99 -6.47
N LEU A 53 -9.05 3.00 -7.02
CA LEU A 53 -9.79 3.10 -8.29
C LEU A 53 -11.24 3.52 -8.05
N ASP A 54 -11.84 3.09 -6.95
CA ASP A 54 -13.16 3.54 -6.52
C ASP A 54 -13.33 3.42 -4.99
N GLY A 55 -14.15 4.29 -4.41
CA GLY A 55 -14.32 4.43 -2.97
C GLY A 55 -13.22 5.24 -2.29
N SER A 56 -12.93 4.93 -1.03
CA SER A 56 -11.85 5.56 -0.25
C SER A 56 -11.30 4.65 0.83
N VAL A 57 -10.08 4.95 1.30
CA VAL A 57 -9.47 4.27 2.43
C VAL A 57 -8.79 5.26 3.37
N THR A 58 -9.06 5.10 4.66
CA THR A 58 -8.32 5.78 5.72
C THR A 58 -7.23 4.86 6.22
N LEU A 59 -5.98 5.35 6.21
CA LEU A 59 -4.79 4.62 6.61
C LEU A 59 -4.16 5.32 7.82
N SER A 60 -3.93 4.57 8.89
CA SER A 60 -3.26 5.08 10.09
C SER A 60 -1.94 4.34 10.32
N TYR A 61 -0.83 5.09 10.38
CA TYR A 61 0.47 4.56 10.82
C TYR A 61 1.10 5.50 11.85
N GLY A 62 1.52 4.95 12.99
CA GLY A 62 1.97 5.77 14.11
C GLY A 62 0.88 6.73 14.61
N ARG A 63 1.14 8.04 14.55
CA ARG A 63 0.20 9.11 14.91
C ARG A 63 -0.43 9.81 13.70
N GLN A 64 -0.07 9.38 12.50
CA GLN A 64 -0.50 10.03 11.26
C GLN A 64 -1.64 9.24 10.63
N GLU A 65 -2.56 9.98 10.03
CA GLU A 65 -3.71 9.45 9.32
C GLU A 65 -3.79 10.06 7.93
N TYR A 66 -4.06 9.22 6.94
CA TYR A 66 -4.13 9.58 5.54
C TYR A 66 -5.43 9.05 4.96
N ILE A 67 -6.20 9.93 4.32
CA ILE A 67 -7.39 9.54 3.55
C ILE A 67 -6.98 9.53 2.09
N VAL A 68 -7.10 8.38 1.45
CA VAL A 68 -6.83 8.20 0.01
C VAL A 68 -8.16 7.92 -0.68
N ARG A 69 -8.50 8.79 -1.63
CA ARG A 69 -9.76 8.76 -2.39
C ARG A 69 -9.52 8.24 -3.80
N LYS A 70 -10.62 8.06 -4.55
CA LYS A 70 -10.60 7.73 -5.97
C LYS A 70 -9.55 8.53 -6.76
N ASN A 71 -8.75 7.80 -7.54
CA ASN A 71 -7.63 8.28 -8.36
C ASN A 71 -6.44 8.86 -7.58
N GLU A 72 -6.45 8.80 -6.25
CA GLU A 72 -5.30 9.13 -5.42
C GLU A 72 -4.45 7.88 -5.17
N MET A 73 -3.17 8.12 -4.87
CA MET A 73 -2.21 7.07 -4.57
C MET A 73 -1.36 7.40 -3.36
N ILE A 74 -0.88 6.38 -2.66
CA ILE A 74 0.04 6.52 -1.53
C ILE A 74 1.12 5.45 -1.56
N LEU A 75 2.36 5.85 -1.27
CA LEU A 75 3.48 4.94 -1.08
C LEU A 75 3.71 4.70 0.42
N LEU A 76 3.61 3.44 0.84
CA LEU A 76 3.79 3.01 2.20
C LEU A 76 5.11 2.25 2.36
N LYS A 77 5.83 2.54 3.44
CA LYS A 77 7.15 1.96 3.72
C LYS A 77 7.02 0.52 4.24
N LYS A 78 7.89 -0.38 3.75
CA LYS A 78 8.05 -1.74 4.32
C LYS A 78 8.39 -1.71 5.82
N ALA A 79 8.24 -2.86 6.48
CA ALA A 79 8.41 -3.04 7.92
C ALA A 79 7.52 -2.11 8.76
N THR A 80 6.33 -1.80 8.24
CA THR A 80 5.35 -0.92 8.89
C THR A 80 4.03 -1.65 9.07
N ALA A 81 3.41 -1.48 10.24
CA ALA A 81 2.03 -1.87 10.47
C ALA A 81 1.12 -0.68 10.19
N VAL A 82 0.16 -0.87 9.28
CA VAL A 82 -0.78 0.17 8.86
C VAL A 82 -2.19 -0.32 9.18
N LYS A 83 -2.92 0.45 9.98
CA LYS A 83 -4.36 0.23 10.16
C LYS A 83 -5.07 0.80 8.95
N TYR A 84 -6.09 0.11 8.48
CA TYR A 84 -6.89 0.57 7.36
C TYR A 84 -8.37 0.49 7.67
N ASP A 85 -9.11 1.41 7.07
CA ASP A 85 -10.56 1.48 7.08
C ASP A 85 -11.03 1.79 5.65
N LYS A 86 -11.56 0.80 4.96
CA LYS A 86 -11.97 0.90 3.55
C LYS A 86 -13.47 1.15 3.47
N ILE A 87 -13.85 2.19 2.74
CA ILE A 87 -15.24 2.60 2.54
C ILE A 87 -15.54 2.55 1.04
N GLY A 88 -16.55 1.78 0.67
CA GLY A 88 -17.01 1.69 -0.71
C GLY A 88 -17.71 2.96 -1.19
N ASN A 89 -17.76 3.15 -2.51
CA ASN A 89 -18.43 4.29 -3.13
C ASN A 89 -19.97 4.12 -3.09
N PRO A 90 -20.73 4.96 -2.37
CA PRO A 90 -22.19 4.81 -2.27
C PRO A 90 -22.91 5.01 -3.60
N ASP A 91 -22.30 5.74 -4.54
CA ASP A 91 -22.86 5.99 -5.87
C ASP A 91 -22.56 4.86 -6.87
N ASN A 92 -21.77 3.86 -6.46
CA ASN A 92 -21.37 2.70 -7.27
C ASN A 92 -21.40 1.42 -6.44
N ASP A 93 -22.60 0.98 -6.06
CA ASP A 93 -22.88 -0.29 -5.35
C ASP A 93 -22.07 -0.51 -4.06
N ASN A 94 -21.58 0.55 -3.42
CA ASN A 94 -20.67 0.49 -2.28
C ASN A 94 -19.41 -0.34 -2.57
N ILE A 95 -18.88 -0.24 -3.78
CA ILE A 95 -17.66 -0.91 -4.21
C ILE A 95 -16.45 -0.12 -3.73
N TYR A 96 -15.49 -0.83 -3.13
CA TYR A 96 -14.13 -0.33 -2.96
C TYR A 96 -13.22 -1.12 -3.89
N ASP A 97 -12.48 -0.42 -4.74
CA ASP A 97 -11.56 -1.04 -5.68
C ASP A 97 -10.19 -0.37 -5.63
N SER A 98 -9.14 -1.17 -5.67
CA SER A 98 -7.76 -0.68 -5.56
C SER A 98 -6.74 -1.60 -6.20
N LEU A 99 -5.64 -0.98 -6.65
CA LEU A 99 -4.44 -1.68 -7.07
C LEU A 99 -3.35 -1.53 -6.01
N MET A 100 -2.69 -2.64 -5.71
CA MET A 100 -1.62 -2.75 -4.73
C MET A 100 -0.34 -3.27 -5.40
N PHE A 101 0.64 -2.38 -5.56
CA PHE A 101 1.94 -2.73 -6.14
C PHE A 101 2.94 -2.96 -5.01
N SER A 102 3.36 -4.22 -4.85
CA SER A 102 4.43 -4.54 -3.90
C SER A 102 5.79 -4.40 -4.58
N ILE A 103 6.56 -3.43 -4.12
CA ILE A 103 7.84 -3.04 -4.68
C ILE A 103 8.94 -3.77 -3.90
N LYS A 104 9.68 -4.62 -4.62
CA LYS A 104 10.83 -5.35 -4.08
C LYS A 104 12.07 -4.46 -4.03
N ASP A 105 12.95 -4.77 -3.08
CA ASP A 105 14.24 -4.09 -2.94
C ASP A 105 15.09 -4.19 -4.20
N ASP A 106 15.04 -5.32 -4.91
CA ASP A 106 15.84 -5.49 -6.13
C ASP A 106 15.36 -4.61 -7.29
N LEU A 107 14.04 -4.33 -7.36
CA LEU A 107 13.53 -3.32 -8.30
C LEU A 107 14.05 -1.94 -7.94
N LEU A 108 14.03 -1.57 -6.65
CA LEU A 108 14.55 -0.27 -6.21
C LEU A 108 16.04 -0.15 -6.51
N LYS A 109 16.83 -1.20 -6.27
CA LYS A 109 18.27 -1.23 -6.61
C LYS A 109 18.48 -1.09 -8.13
N SER A 110 17.72 -1.84 -8.92
CA SER A 110 17.78 -1.79 -10.39
C SER A 110 17.43 -0.39 -10.91
N PHE A 111 16.36 0.21 -10.38
CA PHE A 111 15.94 1.57 -10.70
C PHE A 111 17.01 2.60 -10.32
N LEU A 112 17.60 2.49 -9.13
CA LEU A 112 18.69 3.40 -8.70
C LEU A 112 19.96 3.23 -9.54
N ALA A 113 20.21 2.04 -10.09
CA ALA A 113 21.36 1.77 -10.95
C ALA A 113 21.14 2.26 -12.39
N SER A 114 19.90 2.21 -12.89
CA SER A 114 19.56 2.63 -14.26
C SER A 114 19.25 4.11 -14.38
N ALA A 115 18.66 4.70 -13.34
CA ALA A 115 18.45 6.12 -13.28
C ALA A 115 19.77 6.78 -12.88
N GLU A 116 20.24 7.78 -13.64
CA GLU A 116 21.38 8.63 -13.26
C GLU A 116 21.03 9.55 -12.08
N ILE A 117 20.46 8.97 -11.01
CA ILE A 117 20.05 9.69 -9.82
C ILE A 117 21.32 9.99 -9.05
N LYS A 118 21.75 11.25 -9.14
CA LYS A 118 22.68 11.82 -8.17
C LYS A 118 21.96 11.87 -6.83
N VAL A 119 22.03 10.78 -6.06
CA VAL A 119 21.58 10.77 -4.67
C VAL A 119 22.41 11.81 -3.95
N PRO A 120 21.81 12.91 -3.45
CA PRO A 120 22.56 13.82 -2.59
C PRO A 120 23.07 12.98 -1.44
N LYS A 121 24.39 13.00 -1.19
CA LYS A 121 24.91 12.43 0.06
C LYS A 121 24.11 13.08 1.18
N ILE A 122 23.43 12.27 1.98
CA ILE A 122 22.81 12.74 3.22
C ILE A 122 23.99 13.02 4.16
N GLU A 123 24.62 14.17 4.00
CA GLU A 123 25.58 14.71 4.96
C GLU A 123 24.78 15.41 6.06
N GLY A 124 24.40 14.62 7.05
CA GLY A 124 23.69 15.09 8.24
C GLY A 124 23.09 13.93 9.02
N GLU A 125 23.21 13.99 10.35
CA GLU A 125 22.44 13.13 11.24
C GLU A 125 20.96 13.21 10.88
N ILE A 126 20.30 12.05 10.75
CA ILE A 126 18.85 11.98 10.58
C ILE A 126 18.21 12.56 11.85
N LYS A 127 17.93 13.87 11.85
CA LYS A 127 17.06 14.47 12.85
C LYS A 127 15.65 14.00 12.54
N LEU A 128 15.21 12.99 13.28
CA LEU A 128 13.79 12.65 13.38
C LEU A 128 13.07 13.87 13.97
N VAL A 129 12.53 14.72 13.09
CA VAL A 129 11.67 15.82 13.51
C VAL A 129 10.33 15.22 13.90
N PHE A 130 10.15 15.00 15.20
CA PHE A 130 8.84 14.78 15.79
C PHE A 130 8.15 16.15 15.86
N ILE A 131 7.15 16.36 15.01
CA ILE A 131 6.24 17.51 15.15
C ILE A 131 5.38 17.24 16.40
N GLN A 132 5.48 18.14 17.37
CA GLN A 132 4.73 18.13 18.64
C GLN A 132 3.27 18.47 18.44
#